data_AF-A0A4U1CW91-F1
#
_entry.id   AF-A0A4U1CW91-F1
#
_cell.length_a   1.000
_cell.length_b   1.000
_cell.length_c   1.000
_cell.angle_alpha   90.00
_cell.angle_beta   90.00
_cell.angle_gamma   90.00
#
_symmetry.space_group_name_H-M   'P 1'
#
loop_
_entity.id
_entity.type
_entity.pdbx_description
1 polymer ?
#
loop_
_entity_poly.entity_id
_entity_poly.type
_entity_poly.pdbx_seq_one_letter_code
_entity_poly.pdbx_strand_id
1 'polypeptide(L)'
;MKKCFNKNAIIPYDIDPNELILRVLFKPLFFSASKNKIKYNSFLPPHSIDIEQRSRVSVFRKDYSSDSNCKNSAVTIKMNNQEYVGFLSFLGIHLAKVNELPGISVKARLIYTPIDNKSNYRPLIGKFYKFDEGLPMHAEISYDKPLELDNPNINHRKYAEAMVKEVGHSVHLDRFPNDINWNDEPISFKRIA
;
A
#
# COMPACT_ATOMS: atom_id res chain seq x y z
N MET A 1 26.00 -1.79 7.40
CA MET A 1 25.69 -2.94 8.27
C MET A 1 24.63 -3.81 7.59
N LYS A 2 24.98 -5.02 7.15
CA LYS A 2 23.99 -5.99 6.65
C LYS A 2 23.16 -6.46 7.85
N LYS A 3 21.90 -6.06 7.97
CA LYS A 3 20.97 -6.66 8.93
C LYS A 3 20.83 -8.14 8.54
N CYS A 4 21.38 -9.05 9.35
CA CYS A 4 21.04 -10.47 9.26
C CYS A 4 19.53 -10.59 9.51
N PHE A 5 18.76 -10.87 8.46
CA PHE A 5 17.31 -11.06 8.59
C PHE A 5 17.06 -12.37 9.33
N ASN A 6 16.50 -12.29 10.53
CA ASN A 6 16.10 -13.45 11.30
C ASN A 6 14.96 -14.18 10.56
N LYS A 7 15.21 -15.43 10.11
CA LYS A 7 14.20 -16.26 9.43
C LYS A 7 12.96 -16.53 10.29
N ASN A 8 13.09 -16.41 11.61
CA ASN A 8 12.01 -16.62 12.58
C ASN A 8 11.30 -15.31 12.97
N ALA A 9 11.48 -14.22 12.23
CA ALA A 9 10.77 -12.97 12.49
C ALA A 9 9.27 -13.17 12.23
N ILE A 10 8.52 -13.25 13.33
CA ILE A 10 7.05 -13.31 13.32
C ILE A 10 6.52 -11.95 12.88
N ILE A 11 5.55 -11.98 11.98
CA ILE A 11 4.79 -10.80 11.58
C ILE A 11 3.62 -10.62 12.57
N PRO A 12 3.56 -9.53 13.34
CA PRO A 12 2.46 -9.28 14.27
C PRO A 12 1.18 -8.98 13.51
N TYR A 13 0.03 -9.37 14.07
CA TYR A 13 -1.27 -9.12 13.44
C TYR A 13 -1.63 -7.65 13.47
N ASP A 14 -1.38 -7.02 14.62
CA ASP A 14 -1.51 -5.57 14.76
C ASP A 14 -0.39 -4.88 13.99
N ILE A 15 -0.76 -3.80 13.31
CA ILE A 15 0.15 -2.99 12.51
C ILE A 15 0.50 -1.76 13.35
N ASP A 16 1.79 -1.58 13.66
CA ASP A 16 2.26 -0.45 14.45
C ASP A 16 1.98 0.86 13.69
N PRO A 17 1.50 1.93 14.34
CA PRO A 17 1.29 3.23 13.68
C PRO A 17 2.56 3.81 13.02
N ASN A 18 3.75 3.41 13.47
CA ASN A 18 5.04 3.82 12.91
C ASN A 18 5.62 2.81 11.92
N GLU A 19 4.90 1.73 11.61
CA GLU A 19 5.33 0.76 10.62
C GLU A 19 5.36 1.40 9.22
N LEU A 20 6.42 1.11 8.46
CA LEU A 20 6.55 1.62 7.10
C LEU A 20 5.70 0.81 6.13
N ILE A 21 4.76 1.49 5.46
CA ILE A 21 3.81 0.91 4.51
C ILE A 21 4.11 1.39 3.11
N LEU A 22 4.05 0.47 2.14
CA LEU A 22 4.20 0.77 0.72
C LEU A 22 2.90 0.57 -0.04
N ARG A 23 2.51 1.57 -0.83
CA ARG A 23 1.49 1.44 -1.87
C ARG A 23 2.18 1.33 -3.22
N VAL A 24 1.88 0.27 -3.97
CA VAL A 24 2.39 0.11 -5.34
C VAL A 24 1.77 1.18 -6.25
N LEU A 25 2.60 1.82 -7.06
CA LEU A 25 2.18 2.84 -8.01
C LEU A 25 2.24 2.30 -9.44
N PHE A 26 1.16 2.55 -10.17
CA PHE A 26 1.05 2.27 -11.59
C PHE A 26 0.68 3.55 -12.35
N LYS A 27 1.21 3.74 -13.56
CA LYS A 27 0.77 4.79 -14.48
C LYS A 27 -0.11 4.20 -15.59
N PRO A 28 -1.10 4.96 -16.10
CA PRO A 28 -1.47 6.31 -15.67
C PRO A 28 -2.39 6.39 -14.44
N LEU A 29 -2.85 5.27 -13.87
CA LEU A 29 -3.94 5.27 -12.87
C LEU A 29 -3.57 5.98 -11.56
N PHE A 30 -2.42 5.66 -10.96
CA PHE A 30 -1.99 6.14 -9.64
C PHE A 30 -0.96 7.26 -9.72
N PHE A 31 -0.28 7.39 -10.85
CA PHE A 31 0.81 8.33 -11.04
C PHE A 31 0.72 9.06 -12.38
N SER A 32 0.95 10.37 -12.34
CA SER A 32 1.02 11.23 -13.52
C SER A 32 2.48 11.49 -13.87
N ALA A 33 3.04 10.72 -14.81
CA ALA A 33 4.43 10.88 -15.25
C ALA A 33 4.75 12.31 -15.71
N SER A 34 3.87 12.93 -16.51
CA SER A 34 4.04 14.30 -17.01
C SER A 34 4.06 15.38 -15.92
N LYS A 35 3.43 15.11 -14.77
CA LYS A 35 3.36 16.06 -13.64
C LYS A 35 4.28 15.65 -12.49
N ASN A 36 4.95 14.49 -12.61
CA ASN A 36 5.71 13.85 -11.55
C ASN A 36 4.96 13.81 -10.19
N LYS A 37 3.67 13.44 -10.22
CA LYS A 37 2.77 13.51 -9.05
C LYS A 37 1.89 12.28 -8.92
N ILE A 38 1.65 11.85 -7.68
CA ILE A 38 0.62 10.84 -7.39
C ILE A 38 -0.78 11.42 -7.61
N LYS A 39 -1.71 10.54 -7.96
CA LYS A 39 -3.14 10.83 -8.09
C LYS A 39 -3.88 10.32 -6.85
N TYR A 40 -5.02 10.92 -6.54
CA TYR A 40 -5.85 10.47 -5.41
C TYR A 40 -6.34 9.02 -5.61
N ASN A 41 -6.47 8.56 -6.86
CA ASN A 41 -6.81 7.16 -7.18
C ASN A 41 -5.89 6.13 -6.49
N SER A 42 -4.66 6.50 -6.09
CA SER A 42 -3.77 5.63 -5.32
C SER A 42 -4.37 5.16 -3.98
N PHE A 43 -5.30 5.94 -3.43
CA PHE A 43 -6.02 5.71 -2.18
C PHE A 43 -7.53 5.55 -2.38
N LEU A 44 -7.98 5.23 -3.59
CA LEU A 44 -9.38 4.85 -3.80
C LEU A 44 -9.47 3.32 -3.87
N PRO A 45 -10.47 2.72 -3.19
CA PRO A 45 -10.84 1.34 -3.45
C PRO A 45 -11.17 1.11 -4.93
N PRO A 46 -10.99 -0.12 -5.45
CA PRO A 46 -11.39 -0.45 -6.80
C PRO A 46 -12.91 -0.33 -7.00
N HIS A 47 -13.31 0.03 -8.22
CA HIS A 47 -14.71 -0.05 -8.68
C HIS A 47 -15.04 -1.51 -9.00
N SER A 48 -15.34 -2.30 -7.96
CA SER A 48 -15.69 -3.73 -8.07
C SER A 48 -17.17 -3.97 -7.82
N ILE A 49 -17.73 -5.05 -8.39
CA ILE A 49 -19.06 -5.53 -7.99
C ILE A 49 -19.06 -6.06 -6.54
N ASP A 50 -17.91 -6.53 -6.06
CA ASP A 50 -17.73 -7.04 -4.71
C ASP A 50 -17.62 -5.88 -3.71
N ILE A 51 -18.54 -5.85 -2.75
CA ILE A 51 -18.62 -4.83 -1.71
C ILE A 51 -17.40 -4.81 -0.80
N GLU A 52 -16.79 -5.96 -0.52
CA GLU A 52 -15.59 -6.01 0.32
C GLU A 52 -14.42 -5.33 -0.39
N GLN A 53 -14.25 -5.61 -1.67
CA GLN A 53 -13.22 -4.99 -2.50
C GLN A 53 -13.41 -3.47 -2.62
N ARG A 54 -14.67 -3.00 -2.67
CA ARG A 54 -14.99 -1.56 -2.66
C ARG A 54 -14.61 -0.84 -1.36
N SER A 55 -14.11 -1.54 -0.34
CA SER A 55 -13.66 -0.94 0.92
C SER A 55 -12.18 -1.13 1.19
N ARG A 56 -11.40 -1.69 0.24
CA ARG A 56 -10.02 -2.12 0.49
C ARG A 56 -9.04 -1.59 -0.55
N VAL A 57 -7.85 -1.24 -0.10
CA VAL A 57 -6.71 -0.85 -0.95
C VAL A 57 -5.47 -1.60 -0.51
N SER A 58 -4.95 -2.47 -1.38
CA SER A 58 -3.76 -3.29 -1.10
C SER A 58 -2.49 -2.45 -0.86
N VAL A 59 -1.72 -2.85 0.14
CA VAL A 59 -0.43 -2.27 0.51
C VAL A 59 0.53 -3.36 0.99
N PHE A 60 1.81 -3.03 1.08
CA PHE A 60 2.83 -3.91 1.64
C PHE A 60 3.37 -3.34 2.94
N ARG A 61 3.61 -4.22 3.91
CA ARG A 61 4.28 -3.94 5.17
C ARG A 61 5.80 -4.03 4.96
N LYS A 62 6.48 -2.89 4.78
CA LYS A 62 7.88 -2.85 4.34
C LYS A 62 8.82 -3.54 5.31
N ASP A 63 8.60 -3.38 6.60
CA ASP A 63 9.49 -3.89 7.64
C ASP A 63 9.61 -5.43 7.60
N TYR A 64 8.60 -6.11 7.08
CA TYR A 64 8.57 -7.56 6.92
C TYR A 64 8.90 -8.02 5.50
N SER A 65 9.48 -7.17 4.65
CA SER A 65 9.97 -7.54 3.32
C SER A 65 11.31 -6.86 3.00
N SER A 66 11.88 -7.14 1.83
CA SER A 66 13.01 -6.37 1.27
C SER A 66 12.49 -5.48 0.14
N ASP A 67 13.23 -4.44 -0.25
CA ASP A 67 12.86 -3.60 -1.40
C ASP A 67 12.70 -4.43 -2.68
N SER A 68 13.66 -5.32 -2.97
CA SER A 68 13.58 -6.24 -4.11
C SER A 68 12.38 -7.18 -4.04
N ASN A 69 12.04 -7.72 -2.86
CA ASN A 69 10.87 -8.60 -2.73
C ASN A 69 9.57 -7.82 -2.96
N CYS A 70 9.45 -6.61 -2.40
CA CYS A 70 8.31 -5.73 -2.68
C CYS A 70 8.18 -5.43 -4.18
N LYS A 71 9.30 -5.12 -4.85
CA LYS A 71 9.35 -4.90 -6.31
C LYS A 71 8.89 -6.12 -7.08
N ASN A 72 9.46 -7.29 -6.77
CA ASN A 72 9.10 -8.54 -7.42
C ASN A 72 7.61 -8.86 -7.29
N SER A 73 7.01 -8.61 -6.12
CA SER A 73 5.57 -8.74 -5.95
C SER A 73 4.81 -7.71 -6.78
N ALA A 74 5.25 -6.44 -6.78
CA ALA A 74 4.59 -5.37 -7.51
C ALA A 74 4.55 -5.58 -9.04
N VAL A 75 5.66 -6.00 -9.65
CA VAL A 75 5.74 -6.19 -11.12
C VAL A 75 4.91 -7.36 -11.62
N THR A 76 4.55 -8.31 -10.76
CA THR A 76 3.68 -9.45 -11.13
C THR A 76 2.21 -9.08 -11.18
N ILE A 77 1.81 -7.94 -10.60
CA ILE A 77 0.44 -7.46 -10.61
C ILE A 77 0.09 -6.99 -12.02
N LYS A 78 -0.84 -7.70 -12.66
CA LYS A 78 -1.35 -7.33 -13.97
C LYS A 78 -2.53 -6.38 -13.83
N MET A 79 -2.36 -5.15 -14.28
CA MET A 79 -3.44 -4.17 -14.39
C MET A 79 -3.52 -3.68 -15.83
N ASN A 80 -4.67 -3.88 -16.48
CA ASN A 80 -4.85 -3.59 -17.90
C ASN A 80 -4.45 -2.15 -18.25
N ASN A 81 -3.56 -2.01 -19.24
CA ASN A 81 -3.01 -0.73 -19.70
C ASN A 81 -2.34 0.10 -18.60
N GLN A 82 -1.84 -0.54 -17.54
CA GLN A 82 -1.09 0.11 -16.48
C GLN A 82 0.34 -0.44 -16.40
N GLU A 83 1.29 0.45 -16.21
CA GLU A 83 2.71 0.13 -16.03
C GLU A 83 3.12 0.41 -14.60
N TYR A 84 3.79 -0.54 -13.95
CA TYR A 84 4.43 -0.32 -12.65
C TYR A 84 5.49 0.78 -12.76
N VAL A 85 5.54 1.67 -11.77
CA VAL A 85 6.50 2.80 -11.75
C VAL A 85 7.25 2.97 -10.43
N GLY A 86 6.90 2.22 -9.39
CA GLY A 86 7.53 2.32 -8.07
C GLY A 86 6.53 2.29 -6.92
N PHE A 87 6.87 2.97 -5.83
CA PHE A 87 6.14 2.92 -4.57
C PHE A 87 5.84 4.31 -4.01
N LEU A 88 4.72 4.42 -3.31
CA LEU A 88 4.46 5.48 -2.35
C LEU A 88 4.66 4.92 -0.95
N SER A 89 5.46 5.59 -0.13
CA SER A 89 5.69 5.18 1.25
C SER A 89 4.93 6.07 2.23
N PHE A 90 4.44 5.48 3.32
CA PHE A 90 3.80 6.21 4.42
C PHE A 90 3.82 5.38 5.71
N LEU A 91 3.54 6.01 6.85
CA LEU A 91 3.36 5.36 8.14
C LEU A 91 1.86 5.23 8.48
N GLY A 92 1.48 4.21 9.26
CA GLY A 92 0.09 4.00 9.69
C GLY A 92 -0.54 5.21 10.39
N ILE A 93 0.26 5.99 11.12
CA ILE A 93 -0.16 7.21 11.81
C ILE A 93 -0.73 8.27 10.86
N HIS A 94 -0.35 8.28 9.58
CA HIS A 94 -0.92 9.25 8.62
C HIS A 94 -2.41 8.99 8.34
N LEU A 95 -2.86 7.74 8.35
CA LEU A 95 -4.29 7.44 8.25
C LEU A 95 -5.04 7.98 9.47
N ALA A 96 -4.47 7.82 10.68
CA ALA A 96 -5.05 8.38 11.89
C ALA A 96 -5.14 9.91 11.82
N LYS A 97 -4.10 10.60 11.34
CA LYS A 97 -4.15 12.05 11.14
C LYS A 97 -5.26 12.47 10.17
N VAL A 98 -5.40 11.78 9.03
CA VAL A 98 -6.44 12.09 8.05
C VAL A 98 -7.85 11.76 8.59
N ASN A 99 -7.97 10.71 9.38
CA ASN A 99 -9.22 10.39 10.08
C ASN A 99 -9.67 11.53 10.99
N GLU A 100 -8.77 12.30 11.61
CA GLU A 100 -9.14 13.41 12.50
C GLU A 100 -9.42 14.74 11.77
N LEU A 101 -9.26 14.82 10.44
CA LEU A 101 -9.47 16.07 9.70
C LEU A 101 -10.96 16.47 9.65
N PRO A 102 -11.28 17.76 9.86
CA PRO A 102 -12.64 18.26 9.69
C PRO A 102 -13.19 18.00 8.28
N GLY A 103 -14.44 17.56 8.20
CA GLY A 103 -15.10 17.28 6.92
C GLY A 103 -14.75 15.92 6.29
N ILE A 104 -13.89 15.11 6.93
CA ILE A 104 -13.63 13.72 6.56
C ILE A 104 -14.61 12.79 7.28
N SER A 105 -15.55 12.22 6.53
CA SER A 105 -16.66 11.39 7.04
C SER A 105 -16.48 9.88 6.84
N VAL A 106 -15.49 9.48 6.04
CA VAL A 106 -15.04 8.10 5.86
C VAL A 106 -13.75 7.95 6.65
N LYS A 107 -13.60 6.85 7.39
CA LYS A 107 -12.40 6.55 8.16
C LYS A 107 -11.70 5.34 7.56
N ALA A 108 -10.38 5.29 7.71
CA ALA A 108 -9.61 4.15 7.25
C ALA A 108 -8.61 3.66 8.31
N ARG A 109 -8.30 2.37 8.27
CA ARG A 109 -7.30 1.72 9.13
C ARG A 109 -6.50 0.70 8.32
N LEU A 110 -5.31 0.35 8.80
CA LEU A 110 -4.57 -0.77 8.24
C LEU A 110 -5.10 -2.08 8.85
N ILE A 111 -5.25 -3.09 8.01
CA ILE A 111 -5.54 -4.47 8.43
C ILE A 111 -4.50 -5.40 7.82
N TYR A 112 -4.02 -6.36 8.62
CA TYR A 112 -3.13 -7.38 8.13
C TYR A 112 -3.92 -8.46 7.39
N THR A 113 -3.62 -8.67 6.11
CA THR A 113 -4.35 -9.61 5.25
C THR A 113 -3.37 -10.42 4.41
N PRO A 114 -2.56 -11.30 5.03
CA PRO A 114 -1.55 -12.07 4.32
C PRO A 114 -2.17 -12.93 3.22
N ILE A 115 -1.44 -13.09 2.12
CA ILE A 115 -1.88 -13.87 0.96
C ILE A 115 -1.00 -15.12 0.82
N ASP A 116 -1.57 -16.27 0.48
CA ASP A 116 -0.85 -17.52 0.23
C ASP A 116 -0.23 -17.58 -1.18
N ASN A 117 0.45 -18.68 -1.49
CA ASN A 117 1.06 -18.94 -2.80
C ASN A 117 0.05 -19.17 -3.94
N LYS A 118 -1.24 -19.32 -3.61
CA LYS A 118 -2.35 -19.46 -4.55
C LYS A 118 -3.15 -18.15 -4.70
N SER A 119 -2.62 -17.05 -4.17
CA SER A 119 -3.26 -15.73 -4.20
C SER A 119 -4.56 -15.64 -3.39
N ASN A 120 -4.76 -16.50 -2.39
CA ASN A 120 -5.91 -16.42 -1.47
C ASN A 120 -5.52 -15.72 -0.17
N TYR A 121 -6.46 -15.00 0.43
CA TYR A 121 -6.30 -14.49 1.79
C TYR A 121 -6.14 -15.65 2.77
N ARG A 122 -5.10 -15.59 3.61
CA ARG A 122 -4.89 -16.55 4.69
C ARG A 122 -5.66 -16.09 5.93
N PRO A 123 -6.45 -16.97 6.56
CA PRO A 123 -7.05 -16.69 7.86
C PRO A 123 -5.98 -16.35 8.90
N LEU A 124 -6.20 -15.32 9.72
CA LEU A 124 -5.28 -14.90 10.79
C LEU A 124 -5.32 -15.87 11.98
N ILE A 125 -4.84 -17.10 11.75
CA ILE A 125 -4.77 -18.17 12.74
C ILE A 125 -3.33 -18.69 12.76
N GLY A 126 -2.69 -18.65 13.94
CA GLY A 126 -1.33 -19.16 14.13
C GLY A 126 -0.21 -18.12 13.94
N LYS A 127 0.98 -18.55 13.51
CA LYS A 127 2.14 -17.67 13.32
C LYS A 127 2.41 -17.49 11.83
N PHE A 128 2.74 -16.25 11.45
CA PHE A 128 3.15 -15.88 10.12
C PHE A 128 4.59 -15.40 10.17
N TYR A 129 5.39 -15.86 9.22
CA TYR A 129 6.79 -15.49 9.14
C TYR A 129 7.08 -14.72 7.85
N LYS A 130 8.10 -13.86 7.91
CA LYS A 130 8.59 -13.08 6.76
C LYS A 130 8.89 -13.91 5.49
N PHE A 131 9.23 -15.18 5.68
CA PHE A 131 9.63 -16.08 4.60
C PHE A 131 8.59 -17.18 4.31
N ASP A 132 7.38 -17.06 4.87
CA ASP A 132 6.26 -17.90 4.46
C ASP A 132 6.00 -17.73 2.96
N GLU A 133 5.58 -18.80 2.30
CA GLU A 133 5.18 -18.73 0.88
C GLU A 133 3.99 -17.78 0.67
N GLY A 134 3.93 -17.17 -0.52
CA GLY A 134 2.91 -16.17 -0.87
C GLY A 134 3.38 -14.73 -0.65
N LEU A 135 2.47 -13.88 -0.16
CA LEU A 135 2.74 -12.48 0.19
C LEU A 135 2.45 -12.26 1.69
N PRO A 136 3.33 -12.75 2.59
CA PRO A 136 3.14 -12.62 4.03
C PRO A 136 3.21 -11.16 4.51
N MET A 137 3.75 -10.24 3.72
CA MET A 137 3.77 -8.80 4.01
C MET A 137 2.52 -8.04 3.51
N HIS A 138 1.56 -8.72 2.86
CA HIS A 138 0.37 -8.06 2.36
C HIS A 138 -0.51 -7.53 3.48
N ALA A 139 -1.03 -6.33 3.30
CA ALA A 139 -1.99 -5.68 4.17
C ALA A 139 -2.91 -4.81 3.31
N GLU A 140 -3.96 -4.28 3.93
CA GLU A 140 -4.91 -3.40 3.23
C GLU A 140 -5.20 -2.17 4.07
N ILE A 141 -5.41 -1.05 3.38
CA ILE A 141 -6.16 0.06 3.93
C ILE A 141 -7.64 -0.34 3.83
N SER A 142 -8.31 -0.50 4.96
CA SER A 142 -9.74 -0.80 5.06
C SER A 142 -10.50 0.46 5.44
N TYR A 143 -11.44 0.84 4.59
CA TYR A 143 -12.37 1.94 4.81
C TYR A 143 -13.60 1.44 5.58
N ASP A 144 -14.14 2.28 6.47
CA ASP A 144 -15.35 1.99 7.24
C ASP A 144 -16.63 1.95 6.38
N LYS A 145 -16.57 2.53 5.17
CA LYS A 145 -17.65 2.57 4.20
C LYS A 145 -17.13 2.13 2.82
N PRO A 146 -17.86 1.28 2.09
CA PRO A 146 -17.49 0.94 0.72
C PRO A 146 -17.67 2.14 -0.20
N LEU A 147 -16.90 2.15 -1.28
CA LEU A 147 -17.07 3.06 -2.41
C LEU A 147 -18.41 2.76 -3.11
N GLU A 148 -19.23 3.75 -3.42
CA GLU A 148 -20.51 3.58 -4.12
C GLU A 148 -20.28 3.54 -5.64
N LEU A 149 -21.05 2.73 -6.39
CA LEU A 149 -20.83 2.59 -7.83
C LEU A 149 -21.48 3.72 -8.65
N ASP A 150 -22.66 4.19 -8.21
CA ASP A 150 -23.52 5.09 -9.00
C ASP A 150 -23.55 6.53 -8.49
N ASN A 151 -22.82 6.83 -7.41
CA ASN A 151 -22.75 8.16 -6.82
C ASN A 151 -21.36 8.77 -6.94
N PRO A 152 -21.27 10.11 -7.03
CA PRO A 152 -20.00 10.77 -6.92
C PRO A 152 -19.42 10.48 -5.52
N ASN A 153 -18.38 9.65 -5.46
CA ASN A 153 -17.69 9.19 -4.26
C ASN A 153 -16.93 10.31 -3.52
N ILE A 154 -17.63 11.40 -3.19
CA ILE A 154 -17.07 12.65 -2.68
C ILE A 154 -16.29 12.39 -1.39
N ASN A 155 -16.81 11.54 -0.51
CA ASN A 155 -16.17 11.29 0.79
C ASN A 155 -14.85 10.51 0.64
N HIS A 156 -14.82 9.44 -0.14
CA HIS A 156 -13.58 8.71 -0.45
C HIS A 156 -12.59 9.58 -1.22
N ARG A 157 -13.07 10.40 -2.16
CA ARG A 157 -12.21 11.36 -2.88
C ARG A 157 -11.57 12.37 -1.95
N LYS A 158 -12.34 12.99 -1.05
CA LYS A 158 -11.80 13.91 -0.03
C LYS A 158 -10.75 13.23 0.84
N TYR A 159 -11.01 12.00 1.29
CA TYR A 159 -10.05 11.20 2.06
C TYR A 159 -8.76 10.96 1.26
N ALA A 160 -8.90 10.50 0.01
CA ALA A 160 -7.80 10.19 -0.87
C ALA A 160 -6.98 11.42 -1.30
N GLU A 161 -7.62 12.59 -1.42
CA GLU A 161 -6.95 13.87 -1.64
C GLU A 161 -6.17 14.32 -0.38
N ALA A 162 -6.73 14.11 0.82
CA ALA A 162 -6.07 14.41 2.09
C ALA A 162 -4.86 13.49 2.34
N MET A 163 -5.05 12.18 2.33
CA MET A 163 -4.27 11.27 1.47
C MET A 163 -2.97 11.76 0.85
N VAL A 164 -3.12 12.13 -0.42
CA VAL A 164 -2.08 12.63 -1.30
C VAL A 164 -1.38 13.86 -0.74
N LYS A 165 -2.12 14.77 -0.08
CA LYS A 165 -1.51 15.96 0.52
C LYS A 165 -0.56 15.62 1.66
N GLU A 166 -0.94 14.68 2.52
CA GLU A 166 -0.14 14.27 3.68
C GLU A 166 1.14 13.54 3.25
N VAL A 167 1.05 12.60 2.29
CA VAL A 167 2.17 11.68 2.01
C VAL A 167 2.72 11.73 0.59
N GLY A 168 2.15 12.56 -0.30
CA GLY A 168 2.46 12.55 -1.73
C GLY A 168 3.87 13.01 -2.11
N HIS A 169 4.64 13.50 -1.15
CA HIS A 169 6.05 13.82 -1.29
C HIS A 169 6.97 12.58 -1.16
N SER A 170 6.45 11.45 -0.64
CA SER A 170 7.25 10.26 -0.32
C SER A 170 7.16 9.16 -1.38
N VAL A 171 7.32 9.58 -2.64
CA VAL A 171 7.32 8.72 -3.83
C VAL A 171 8.73 8.23 -4.15
N HIS A 172 8.83 6.94 -4.45
CA HIS A 172 10.06 6.25 -4.84
C HIS A 172 9.84 5.65 -6.21
N LEU A 173 10.37 6.31 -7.25
CA LEU A 173 10.27 5.82 -8.62
C LEU A 173 11.33 4.76 -8.88
N ASP A 174 10.93 3.68 -9.53
CA ASP A 174 11.84 2.62 -9.97
C ASP A 174 12.45 3.03 -11.31
N ARG A 175 13.73 3.39 -11.30
CA ARG A 175 14.46 3.77 -12.52
C ARG A 175 14.85 2.57 -13.37
N PHE A 176 14.75 1.36 -12.82
CA PHE A 176 15.19 0.11 -13.45
C PHE A 176 14.07 -0.94 -13.40
N PRO A 177 12.86 -0.68 -13.93
CA PRO A 177 11.69 -1.55 -13.73
C PRO A 177 11.85 -2.96 -14.30
N ASN A 178 12.77 -3.16 -15.25
CA ASN A 178 13.08 -4.46 -15.86
C ASN A 178 14.04 -5.31 -15.02
N ASP A 179 14.72 -4.72 -14.04
CA ASP A 179 15.63 -5.45 -13.16
C ASP A 179 14.85 -6.17 -12.06
N ILE A 180 15.25 -7.40 -11.71
CA ILE A 180 14.62 -8.17 -10.62
C ILE A 180 14.90 -7.57 -9.23
N ASN A 181 15.91 -6.72 -9.11
CA ASN A 181 16.30 -6.09 -7.85
C ASN A 181 15.88 -4.63 -7.80
N TRP A 182 15.65 -4.14 -6.59
CA TRP A 182 15.56 -2.71 -6.34
C TRP A 182 16.98 -2.13 -6.34
N ASN A 183 17.31 -1.38 -7.39
CA ASN A 183 18.65 -0.81 -7.61
C ASN A 183 18.71 0.70 -7.32
N ASP A 184 17.64 1.24 -6.73
CA ASP A 184 17.54 2.64 -6.29
C ASP A 184 17.86 2.80 -4.80
N GLU A 185 17.83 4.05 -4.32
CA GLU A 185 17.95 4.35 -2.89
C GLU A 185 16.95 3.54 -2.06
N PRO A 186 17.32 3.07 -0.84
CA PRO A 186 16.43 2.28 -0.01
C PRO A 186 15.10 2.99 0.26
N ILE A 187 13.99 2.27 0.05
CA ILE A 187 12.66 2.83 0.26
C ILE A 187 12.51 3.16 1.74
N SER A 188 12.25 4.43 2.02
CA SER A 188 12.16 4.99 3.37
C SER A 188 11.13 6.11 3.40
N PHE A 189 10.59 6.40 4.59
CA PHE A 189 9.78 7.59 4.81
C PHE A 189 10.60 8.59 5.61
N LYS A 190 11.03 9.69 4.97
CA LYS A 190 11.65 10.80 5.69
C LYS A 190 10.55 11.63 6.33
N ARG A 191 10.52 11.69 7.67
CA ARG A 191 9.70 12.68 8.38
C ARG A 191 10.22 14.05 7.95
N ILE A 192 9.40 14.83 7.26
CA ILE A 192 9.70 16.26 7.09
C ILE A 192 9.60 16.85 8.50
N ALA A 193 10.73 17.35 9.00
CA ALA A 193 10.84 18.02 10.30
C ALA A 193 10.10 19.35 10.31
#